data_AF-A0A2N1A4V8-F1
#
_entry.id   AF-A0A2N1A4V8-F1
#
_cell.length_a   1.000
_cell.length_b   1.000
_cell.length_c   1.000
_cell.angle_alpha   90.00
_cell.angle_beta   90.00
_cell.angle_gamma   90.00
#
_symmetry.space_group_name_H-M   'P 1'
#
loop_
_entity.id
_entity.type
_entity.pdbx_description
1 polymer ?
#
loop_
_entity_poly.entity_id
_entity_poly.type
_entity_poly.pdbx_seq_one_letter_code
_entity_poly.pdbx_strand_id
1 'polypeptide(L)'
;MPSTPPTCLTALAEPSQTHQHFKIFKPYGFLSQFVPEQRKKKHLLGELFNFPDKIMAIGRLDHDSEGLLLLTTDGMMSYNVRSKGIEKEYYVQVDGAITEAAMFLLQNGVEIGINGSKYLTLPCKAFKLDVEPELPSRGRKIRDPRHG
;
A
#
# COMPACT_ATOMS: atom_id res chain seq x y z
N MET A 1 -1.26 -5.14 -66.13
CA MET A 1 -1.91 -5.20 -64.80
C MET A 1 -0.80 -5.30 -63.77
N PRO A 2 -0.50 -4.24 -63.00
CA PRO A 2 0.55 -4.30 -61.99
C PRO A 2 0.07 -5.09 -60.78
N SER A 3 0.86 -6.09 -60.39
CA SER A 3 0.71 -6.85 -59.16
C SER A 3 1.13 -6.00 -57.96
N THR A 4 0.21 -5.73 -57.05
CA THR A 4 0.50 -5.16 -55.73
C THR A 4 1.29 -6.18 -54.90
N PRO A 5 2.44 -5.82 -54.30
CA PRO A 5 3.09 -6.68 -53.32
C PRO A 5 2.30 -6.65 -51.99
N PRO A 6 2.34 -7.72 -51.17
CA PRO A 6 1.70 -7.71 -49.87
C PRO A 6 2.44 -6.75 -48.94
N THR A 7 1.71 -5.78 -48.39
CA THR A 7 2.18 -4.91 -47.31
C THR A 7 2.55 -5.78 -46.11
N CYS A 8 3.84 -5.98 -45.90
CA CYS A 8 4.37 -6.51 -44.66
C CYS A 8 3.97 -5.54 -43.54
N LEU A 9 2.95 -5.92 -42.75
CA LEU A 9 2.69 -5.30 -41.46
C LEU A 9 3.86 -5.68 -40.54
N THR A 10 4.90 -4.85 -40.57
CA THR A 10 5.91 -4.83 -39.51
C THR A 10 5.16 -4.52 -38.21
N ALA A 11 4.98 -5.55 -37.39
CA ALA A 11 4.66 -5.38 -35.98
C ALA A 11 5.74 -4.48 -35.39
N LEU A 12 5.37 -3.23 -35.09
CA LEU A 12 6.20 -2.33 -34.33
C LEU A 12 6.36 -2.97 -32.95
N ALA A 13 7.52 -3.58 -32.70
CA ALA A 13 7.89 -3.99 -31.36
C ALA A 13 7.94 -2.71 -30.51
N GLU A 14 6.95 -2.56 -29.62
CA GLU A 14 6.94 -1.51 -28.61
C GLU A 14 8.33 -1.49 -27.92
N PRO A 15 8.98 -0.33 -27.78
CA PRO A 15 10.30 -0.26 -27.19
C PRO A 15 10.24 -0.88 -25.79
N SER A 16 11.20 -1.77 -25.50
CA SER A 16 11.46 -2.35 -24.17
C SER A 16 11.55 -1.22 -23.14
N GLN A 17 10.40 -0.90 -22.52
CA GLN A 17 10.30 0.23 -21.61
C GLN A 17 10.94 -0.21 -20.30
N THR A 18 12.07 0.40 -19.95
CA THR A 18 12.73 0.12 -18.67
C THR A 18 11.86 0.70 -17.55
N HIS A 19 11.23 -0.19 -16.79
CA HIS A 19 10.42 0.20 -15.65
C HIS A 19 11.29 0.58 -14.45
N GLN A 20 10.81 1.53 -13.66
CA GLN A 20 11.47 2.00 -12.45
C GLN A 20 10.62 1.61 -11.24
N HIS A 21 11.27 1.16 -10.18
CA HIS A 21 10.64 0.71 -8.95
C HIS A 21 11.29 1.36 -7.74
N PHE A 22 10.47 1.78 -6.78
CA PHE A 22 10.91 2.44 -5.57
C PHE A 22 10.27 1.77 -4.35
N LYS A 23 10.96 1.84 -3.22
CA LYS A 23 10.40 1.57 -1.90
C LYS A 23 10.56 2.83 -1.05
N ILE A 24 9.51 3.23 -0.38
CA ILE A 24 9.53 4.36 0.55
C ILE A 24 8.98 3.94 1.91
N PHE A 25 9.38 4.66 2.94
CA PHE A 25 8.65 4.68 4.20
C PHE A 25 7.69 5.88 4.16
N LYS A 26 6.43 5.62 3.83
CA LYS A 26 5.38 6.65 3.75
C LYS A 26 5.18 7.28 5.13
N PRO A 27 5.34 8.61 5.28
CA PRO A 27 5.08 9.29 6.55
C PRO A 27 3.59 9.42 6.85
N TYR A 28 3.26 9.60 8.13
CA TYR A 28 1.90 9.93 8.57
C TYR A 28 1.38 11.20 7.90
N GLY A 29 0.10 11.23 7.54
CA GLY A 29 -0.56 12.40 6.98
C GLY A 29 -0.40 12.56 5.46
N PHE A 30 0.26 11.61 4.80
CA PHE A 30 0.36 11.57 3.33
C PHE A 30 -0.77 10.72 2.74
N LEU A 31 -1.28 11.11 1.58
CA LEU A 31 -2.12 10.25 0.75
C LEU A 31 -1.24 9.33 -0.09
N SER A 32 -1.68 8.08 -0.31
CA SER A 32 -1.03 7.17 -1.27
C SER A 32 -1.43 7.52 -2.71
N GLN A 33 -1.19 8.77 -3.10
CA GLN A 33 -1.59 9.37 -4.37
C GLN A 33 -0.54 10.38 -4.84
N PHE A 34 -0.46 10.58 -6.15
CA PHE A 34 0.40 11.60 -6.79
C PHE A 34 -0.41 12.77 -7.37
N VAL A 35 -1.71 12.58 -7.57
CA VAL A 35 -2.61 13.59 -8.16
C VAL A 35 -3.47 14.19 -7.04
N PRO A 36 -3.54 15.53 -6.91
CA PRO A 36 -4.34 16.17 -5.88
C PRO A 36 -5.85 16.01 -6.11
N GLU A 37 -6.60 15.79 -5.04
CA GLU A 37 -8.07 15.90 -5.04
C GLU A 37 -8.50 17.36 -4.82
N GLN A 38 -9.56 17.79 -5.51
CA GLN A 38 -10.02 19.20 -5.53
C GLN A 38 -10.48 19.74 -4.16
N ARG A 39 -10.80 18.86 -3.19
CA ARG A 39 -11.58 19.25 -2.01
C ARG A 39 -10.75 19.62 -0.78
N LYS A 40 -9.50 19.12 -0.62
CA LYS A 40 -8.64 19.42 0.54
C LYS A 40 -7.16 19.31 0.18
N LYS A 41 -6.35 20.27 0.63
CA LYS A 41 -4.87 20.21 0.57
C LYS A 41 -4.39 19.16 1.58
N LYS A 42 -4.01 17.97 1.09
CA LYS A 42 -3.34 16.92 1.84
C LYS A 42 -1.98 16.66 1.20
N HIS A 43 -1.02 16.21 1.99
CA HIS A 43 0.30 15.87 1.47
C HIS A 43 0.23 14.66 0.53
N LEU A 44 0.94 14.72 -0.59
CA LEU A 44 0.98 13.69 -1.62
C LEU A 44 2.36 13.04 -1.71
N LEU A 45 2.42 11.85 -2.27
CA LEU A 45 3.69 11.13 -2.43
C LEU A 45 4.69 11.89 -3.30
N GLY A 46 4.21 12.65 -4.28
CA GLY A 46 5.05 13.46 -5.17
C GLY A 46 5.87 14.55 -4.45
N GLU A 47 5.51 14.90 -3.21
CA GLU A 47 6.29 15.86 -2.40
C GLU A 47 7.54 15.24 -1.78
N LEU A 48 7.62 13.90 -1.69
CA LEU A 48 8.70 13.20 -0.98
C LEU A 48 9.99 13.07 -1.80
N PHE A 49 9.88 13.03 -3.13
CA PHE A 49 11.01 12.83 -4.04
C PHE A 49 10.59 13.21 -5.46
N ASN A 50 11.58 13.52 -6.31
CA ASN A 50 11.35 13.80 -7.73
C ASN A 50 11.20 12.48 -8.52
N PHE A 51 10.04 11.84 -8.38
CA PHE A 51 9.75 10.56 -9.04
C PHE A 51 9.53 10.73 -10.55
N PRO A 52 9.80 9.68 -11.35
CA PRO A 52 9.58 9.73 -12.80
C PRO A 52 8.10 9.86 -13.16
N ASP A 53 7.84 10.33 -14.38
CA ASP A 53 6.49 10.34 -14.95
C ASP A 53 5.86 8.95 -14.93
N LYS A 54 4.52 8.90 -14.80
CA LYS A 54 3.70 7.68 -14.72
C LYS A 54 3.98 6.79 -13.49
N ILE A 55 4.75 7.26 -12.52
CA ILE A 55 4.88 6.57 -11.23
C ILE A 55 3.51 6.39 -10.57
N MET A 56 3.31 5.22 -9.97
CA MET A 56 2.12 4.92 -9.19
C MET A 56 2.46 4.13 -7.94
N ALA A 57 1.62 4.25 -6.91
CA ALA A 57 1.71 3.41 -5.74
C ALA A 57 1.20 1.98 -6.05
N ILE A 58 1.91 0.98 -5.53
CA ILE A 58 1.44 -0.40 -5.53
C ILE A 58 0.54 -0.58 -4.31
N GLY A 59 -0.77 -0.50 -4.54
CA GLY A 59 -1.75 -0.50 -3.46
C GLY A 59 -1.82 0.85 -2.74
N ARG A 60 -2.50 0.87 -1.60
CA ARG A 60 -2.77 2.07 -0.82
C ARG A 60 -2.51 1.79 0.65
N LEU A 61 -1.83 2.73 1.31
CA LEU A 61 -1.85 2.87 2.75
C LEU A 61 -2.79 4.03 3.09
N ASP A 62 -3.52 3.91 4.19
CA ASP A 62 -4.42 4.96 4.64
C ASP A 62 -3.66 6.24 5.01
N HIS A 63 -4.37 7.36 5.07
CA HIS A 63 -3.78 8.67 5.35
C HIS A 63 -3.11 8.75 6.73
N ASP A 64 -3.67 8.03 7.70
CA ASP A 64 -3.21 7.93 9.08
C ASP A 64 -2.31 6.70 9.32
N SER A 65 -2.00 5.93 8.28
CA SER A 65 -1.02 4.85 8.32
C SER A 65 0.38 5.33 7.90
N GLU A 66 1.41 4.69 8.45
CA GLU A 66 2.82 4.89 8.10
C GLU A 66 3.42 3.57 7.62
N GLY A 67 4.55 3.63 6.92
CA GLY A 67 5.37 2.44 6.67
C GLY A 67 5.68 2.16 5.21
N LEU A 68 6.04 0.91 4.92
CA LEU A 68 6.51 0.50 3.60
C LEU A 68 5.43 0.70 2.53
N LEU A 69 5.73 1.52 1.52
CA LEU A 69 4.94 1.63 0.30
C LEU A 69 5.85 1.45 -0.91
N LEU A 70 5.45 0.55 -1.81
CA LEU A 70 6.16 0.32 -3.07
C LEU A 70 5.56 1.21 -4.16
N LEU A 71 6.41 1.72 -5.04
CA LEU A 71 6.03 2.56 -6.17
C LEU A 71 6.63 1.97 -7.44
N THR A 72 5.95 2.12 -8.57
CA THR A 72 6.37 1.53 -9.85
C THR A 72 5.89 2.34 -11.04
N THR A 73 6.61 2.32 -12.15
CA THR A 73 6.10 2.76 -13.47
C THR A 73 5.54 1.59 -14.29
N ASP A 74 5.61 0.36 -13.79
CA ASP A 74 5.01 -0.84 -14.38
C ASP A 74 3.65 -1.16 -13.77
N GLY A 75 2.59 -1.05 -14.58
CA GLY A 75 1.23 -1.44 -14.20
C GLY A 75 1.08 -2.93 -13.93
N MET A 76 1.81 -3.79 -14.63
CA MET A 76 1.75 -5.24 -14.46
C MET A 76 2.37 -5.66 -13.12
N MET A 77 3.53 -5.11 -12.77
CA MET A 77 4.12 -5.27 -11.44
C MET A 77 3.14 -4.83 -10.33
N SER A 78 2.47 -3.68 -10.50
CA SER A 78 1.47 -3.20 -9.54
C SER A 78 0.30 -4.18 -9.36
N TYR A 79 -0.18 -4.78 -10.46
CA TYR A 79 -1.24 -5.78 -10.43
C TYR A 79 -0.79 -7.05 -9.70
N ASN A 80 0.39 -7.57 -10.06
CA ASN A 80 0.94 -8.81 -9.50
C ASN A 80 1.17 -8.72 -7.99
N VAL A 81 1.74 -7.62 -7.51
CA VAL A 81 2.02 -7.42 -6.08
C VAL A 81 0.73 -7.21 -5.26
N ARG A 82 -0.32 -6.64 -5.87
CA ARG A 82 -1.65 -6.51 -5.22
C ARG A 82 -2.43 -7.81 -5.14
N SER A 83 -1.96 -8.87 -5.78
CA SER A 83 -2.63 -10.17 -5.73
C SER A 83 -2.71 -10.70 -4.29
N LYS A 84 -3.68 -11.58 -4.04
CA LYS A 84 -3.94 -12.16 -2.71
C LYS A 84 -2.82 -13.09 -2.22
N GLY A 85 -1.94 -13.54 -3.11
CA GLY A 85 -0.86 -14.48 -2.77
C GLY A 85 0.35 -13.84 -2.09
N ILE A 86 0.44 -12.51 -2.05
CA ILE A 86 1.56 -11.79 -1.43
C ILE A 86 1.18 -11.37 -0.01
N GLU A 87 1.86 -11.95 0.98
CA GLU A 87 1.73 -11.60 2.40
C GLU A 87 2.15 -10.15 2.65
N LYS A 88 1.51 -9.53 3.65
CA LYS A 88 1.75 -8.16 4.08
C LYS A 88 1.79 -8.17 5.60
N GLU A 89 2.84 -7.58 6.16
CA GLU A 89 3.08 -7.55 7.61
C GLU A 89 2.94 -6.12 8.14
N TYR A 90 2.36 -6.00 9.32
CA TYR A 90 2.08 -4.71 9.96
C TYR A 90 2.45 -4.75 11.43
N TYR A 91 3.09 -3.68 11.89
CA TYR A 91 3.18 -3.36 13.31
C TYR A 91 1.99 -2.47 13.68
N VAL A 92 1.17 -2.95 14.60
CA VAL A 92 -0.05 -2.27 15.02
C VAL A 92 0.06 -1.90 16.49
N GLN A 93 -0.11 -0.62 16.77
CA GLN A 93 -0.24 -0.12 18.13
C GLN A 93 -1.72 -0.02 18.48
N VAL A 94 -2.10 -0.56 19.64
CA VAL A 94 -3.47 -0.54 20.15
C VAL A 94 -3.51 0.18 21.50
N ASP A 95 -4.69 0.69 21.84
CA ASP A 95 -4.93 1.25 23.17
C ASP A 95 -5.08 0.11 24.19
N GLY A 96 -4.35 0.21 25.30
CA GLY A 96 -4.33 -0.81 26.34
C GLY A 96 -3.55 -2.08 25.97
N ALA A 97 -3.69 -3.12 26.80
CA ALA A 97 -3.06 -4.41 26.56
C ALA A 97 -4.02 -5.32 25.78
N ILE A 98 -3.54 -5.91 24.69
CA ILE A 98 -4.30 -6.91 23.94
C ILE A 98 -4.49 -8.18 24.78
N THR A 99 -5.71 -8.69 24.82
CA THR A 99 -6.07 -9.91 25.56
C THR A 99 -5.86 -11.16 24.71
N GLU A 100 -5.68 -12.31 25.36
CA GLU A 100 -5.57 -13.60 24.67
C GLU A 100 -6.80 -13.92 23.82
N ALA A 101 -8.01 -13.60 24.32
CA ALA A 101 -9.25 -13.77 23.58
C ALA A 101 -9.31 -12.90 22.31
N ALA A 102 -8.87 -11.64 22.39
CA ALA A 102 -8.80 -10.77 21.22
C ALA A 102 -7.75 -11.26 20.22
N MET A 103 -6.59 -11.73 20.70
CA MET A 103 -5.56 -12.33 19.86
C MET A 103 -6.06 -13.57 19.11
N PHE A 104 -6.79 -14.45 19.81
CA PHE A 104 -7.39 -15.64 19.21
C PHE A 104 -8.37 -15.27 18.09
N LEU A 105 -9.20 -14.25 18.28
CA LEU A 105 -10.10 -13.75 17.24
C LEU A 105 -9.34 -13.19 16.04
N LEU A 106 -8.29 -12.39 16.25
CA LEU A 106 -7.46 -11.87 15.16
C LEU A 106 -6.84 -12.99 14.32
N GLN A 107 -6.36 -14.06 14.97
CA GLN A 107 -5.73 -15.19 14.29
C GLN A 107 -6.74 -16.03 13.48
N ASN A 108 -7.96 -16.20 13.97
CA ASN A 108 -8.95 -17.10 13.38
C ASN A 108 -9.99 -16.42 12.47
N GLY A 109 -10.07 -15.09 12.53
CA GLY A 109 -11.00 -14.29 11.73
C GLY A 109 -11.95 -13.48 12.59
N VAL A 110 -12.18 -12.22 12.18
CA VAL A 110 -13.06 -11.27 12.84
C VAL A 110 -14.15 -10.85 11.86
N GLU A 111 -15.40 -10.79 12.32
CA GLU A 111 -16.49 -10.25 11.51
C GLU A 111 -16.40 -8.71 11.46
N ILE A 112 -16.30 -8.17 10.26
CA ILE A 112 -16.25 -6.72 9.99
C ILE A 112 -17.36 -6.32 9.02
N GLY A 113 -17.75 -5.04 9.06
CA GLY A 113 -18.69 -4.48 8.09
C GLY A 113 -17.96 -3.96 6.85
N ILE A 114 -18.36 -4.44 5.67
CA ILE A 114 -17.89 -3.94 4.37
C ILE A 114 -19.11 -3.58 3.53
N ASN A 115 -19.28 -2.30 3.19
CA ASN A 115 -20.38 -1.80 2.35
C ASN A 115 -21.78 -2.23 2.83
N GLY A 116 -22.00 -2.24 4.15
CA GLY A 116 -23.28 -2.64 4.75
C GLY A 116 -23.48 -4.15 4.90
N SER A 117 -22.54 -4.97 4.42
CA SER A 117 -22.56 -6.42 4.58
C SER A 117 -21.53 -6.88 5.61
N LYS A 118 -21.83 -7.98 6.31
CA LYS A 118 -20.88 -8.65 7.19
C LYS A 118 -19.87 -9.44 6.36
N TYR A 119 -18.60 -9.35 6.74
CA TYR A 119 -17.49 -10.06 6.11
C TYR A 119 -16.61 -10.65 7.20
N LEU A 120 -16.35 -11.95 7.14
CA LEU A 120 -15.39 -12.60 8.02
C LEU A 120 -14.00 -12.50 7.41
N THR A 121 -13.05 -11.92 8.14
CA THR A 121 -11.66 -11.85 7.66
C THR A 121 -11.04 -13.24 7.55
N LEU A 122 -10.07 -13.39 6.66
CA LEU A 122 -9.29 -14.62 6.58
C LEU A 122 -8.43 -14.80 7.86
N PRO A 123 -8.16 -16.04 8.28
CA PRO A 123 -7.18 -16.32 9.32
C PRO A 123 -5.82 -15.71 8.99
N CYS A 124 -5.08 -15.29 10.02
CA CYS A 124 -3.76 -14.67 9.84
C CYS A 124 -2.80 -15.03 10.98
N LYS A 125 -1.53 -14.69 10.79
CA LYS A 125 -0.54 -14.70 11.87
C LYS A 125 -0.64 -13.37 12.61
N ALA A 126 -0.91 -13.44 13.91
CA ALA A 126 -0.91 -12.28 14.79
C ALA A 126 -0.28 -12.69 16.13
N PHE A 127 0.57 -11.84 16.69
CA PHE A 127 1.19 -12.06 17.98
C PHE A 127 1.52 -10.72 18.63
N LYS A 128 1.58 -10.71 19.97
CA LYS A 128 2.01 -9.55 20.73
C LYS A 128 3.54 -9.44 20.66
N LEU A 129 4.04 -8.23 20.46
CA LEU A 129 5.48 -7.96 20.57
C LEU A 129 5.86 -7.75 22.03
N ASP A 130 6.98 -8.36 22.43
CA ASP A 130 7.56 -8.15 23.76
C ASP A 130 8.39 -6.87 23.85
N VAL A 131 8.93 -6.42 22.71
CA VAL A 131 9.80 -5.25 22.58
C VAL A 131 9.29 -4.37 21.45
N GLU A 132 9.40 -3.05 21.63
CA GLU A 132 9.06 -2.09 20.57
C GLU A 132 10.03 -2.27 19.38
N PRO A 133 9.52 -2.37 18.13
CA PRO A 133 10.39 -2.51 16.96
C PRO A 133 11.16 -1.22 16.68
N GLU A 134 12.37 -1.37 16.13
CA GLU A 134 13.17 -0.24 15.66
C GLU A 134 12.56 0.37 14.39
N LEU A 135 11.82 1.46 14.54
CA LEU A 135 11.17 2.17 13.45
C LEU A 135 11.69 3.60 13.32
N PRO A 136 11.58 4.23 12.13
CA PRO A 136 11.84 5.65 11.95
C PRO A 136 11.01 6.52 12.92
N SER A 137 11.46 7.75 13.14
CA SER A 137 10.74 8.71 14.00
C SER A 137 9.28 8.88 13.57
N ARG A 138 8.36 8.63 14.50
CA ARG A 138 6.91 8.71 14.26
C ARG A 138 6.49 10.14 13.91
N GLY A 139 5.60 10.29 12.93
CA GLY A 139 5.02 11.60 12.59
C GLY A 139 4.03 12.12 13.65
N ARG A 140 3.51 11.25 14.52
CA ARG A 140 2.56 11.59 15.60
C ARG A 140 3.03 11.02 16.94
N LYS A 141 2.86 11.81 18.01
CA LYS A 141 3.11 11.34 19.39
C LYS A 141 2.09 10.26 19.78
N ILE A 142 2.58 9.24 20.47
CA ILE A 142 1.74 8.24 21.14
C ILE A 142 0.93 8.94 22.24
N ARG A 143 -0.36 8.62 22.36
CA ARG A 143 -1.20 9.17 23.44
C ARG A 143 -0.66 8.68 24.80
N ASP A 144 -0.52 9.59 25.75
CA ASP A 144 -0.06 9.25 27.10
C ASP A 144 -1.09 8.35 27.80
N PRO A 145 -0.67 7.26 28.46
CA PRO A 145 -1.54 6.39 29.26
C PRO A 145 -2.38 7.12 30.33
N ARG A 146 -1.98 8.32 30.74
CA ARG A 146 -2.69 9.15 31.72
C ARG A 146 -3.96 9.81 31.18
N HIS A 147 -4.16 9.78 29.87
CA HIS A 147 -5.34 10.32 29.21
C HIS A 147 -6.21 9.18 28.65
N GLY A 148 -6.73 8.36 29.56
CA GLY A 148 -7.72 7.31 29.28
C GLY A 148 -8.94 7.82 28.53
#